data_AF-A0A928DBD3-F1
#
_entry.id   AF-A0A928DBD3-F1
#
_cell.length_a   1.000
_cell.length_b   1.000
_cell.length_c   1.000
_cell.angle_alpha   90.00
_cell.angle_beta   90.00
_cell.angle_gamma   90.00
#
_symmetry.space_group_name_H-M   'P 1'
#
loop_
_entity.id
_entity.type
_entity.pdbx_description
1 polymer ?
#
loop_
_entity_poly.entity_id
_entity_poly.type
_entity_poly.pdbx_seq_one_letter_code
_entity_poly.pdbx_strand_id
1 'polypeptide(L)'
;MKIWAKIEDGRIVYPPKNDKARGMFNVDKNEKWLVENGFVLRTPEELEPYQPKPVELPKKYSTLKIIRTLGEEWEGYRTRLEVAGYLDQFFAANYLAEDDPVFVAFMKTVPEEVKALLEQCIWEE
;
A
#
# COMPACT_ATOMS: atom_id res chain seq x y z
N MET A 1 13.57 19.46 -12.03
CA MET A 1 13.91 18.70 -13.25
C MET A 1 12.62 18.55 -14.07
N LYS A 2 12.60 18.95 -15.34
CA LYS A 2 11.41 18.81 -16.21
C LYS A 2 11.48 17.49 -16.96
N ILE A 3 10.33 16.86 -17.20
CA ILE A 3 10.22 15.59 -17.92
C ILE A 3 9.20 15.70 -19.04
N TRP A 4 9.43 14.97 -20.14
CA TRP A 4 8.46 14.86 -21.21
C TRP A 4 7.31 13.95 -20.77
N ALA A 5 6.09 14.45 -20.82
CA ALA A 5 4.89 13.68 -20.50
C ALA A 5 3.69 14.27 -21.26
N LYS A 6 2.69 13.42 -21.53
CA LYS A 6 1.36 13.85 -21.96
C LYS A 6 0.31 13.29 -21.01
N ILE A 7 -0.84 13.96 -20.94
CA ILE A 7 -1.99 13.49 -20.16
C ILE A 7 -3.00 12.91 -21.14
N GLU A 8 -3.32 11.63 -20.99
CA GLU A 8 -4.27 10.90 -21.82
C GLU A 8 -5.28 10.23 -20.87
N ASP A 9 -6.57 10.50 -21.05
CA ASP A 9 -7.65 9.98 -20.19
C ASP A 9 -7.42 10.21 -18.68
N GLY A 10 -6.87 11.37 -18.32
CA GLY A 10 -6.56 11.72 -16.93
C GLY A 10 -5.36 10.98 -16.33
N ARG A 11 -4.55 10.29 -17.14
CA ARG A 11 -3.36 9.56 -16.72
C ARG A 11 -2.11 10.13 -17.37
N ILE A 12 -1.00 10.05 -16.64
CA ILE A 12 0.32 10.44 -17.16
C ILE A 12 0.83 9.35 -18.10
N VAL A 13 1.13 9.74 -19.34
CA VAL A 13 1.81 8.89 -20.32
C VAL A 13 3.21 9.45 -20.55
N TYR A 14 4.21 8.63 -20.25
CA TYR A 14 5.61 8.93 -20.52
C TYR A 14 5.99 8.50 -21.94
N PRO A 15 6.91 9.21 -22.61
CA PRO A 15 7.38 8.78 -23.91
C PRO A 15 8.08 7.42 -23.80
N PRO A 16 7.91 6.53 -24.79
CA PRO A 16 8.53 5.21 -24.78
C PRO A 16 10.05 5.36 -24.75
N LYS A 17 10.72 4.71 -23.80
CA LYS A 17 12.19 4.72 -23.69
C LYS A 17 12.82 4.21 -24.99
N ASN A 18 13.95 4.78 -25.40
CA ASN A 18 14.78 4.18 -26.43
C ASN A 18 15.49 2.98 -25.81
N ASP A 19 14.86 1.82 -25.90
CA ASP A 19 15.46 0.56 -25.50
C ASP A 19 16.50 0.18 -26.55
N LYS A 20 17.77 0.46 -26.29
CA LYS A 20 18.89 0.13 -27.18
C LYS A 20 19.06 -1.40 -27.37
N ALA A 21 18.28 -2.24 -26.69
CA ALA A 21 18.54 -3.68 -26.60
C ALA A 21 17.93 -4.55 -27.72
N ARG A 22 17.00 -4.06 -28.54
CA ARG A 22 16.37 -4.87 -29.61
C ARG A 22 16.19 -4.09 -30.91
N GLY A 23 17.31 -3.89 -31.61
CA GLY A 23 17.51 -3.79 -33.07
C GLY A 23 16.37 -3.53 -34.07
N MET A 24 15.27 -2.84 -33.75
CA MET A 24 14.25 -2.45 -34.72
C MET A 24 13.45 -1.23 -34.21
N PHE A 25 13.32 -0.24 -35.10
CA PHE A 25 12.75 1.12 -34.96
C PHE A 25 13.67 2.21 -34.38
N ASN A 26 14.63 2.65 -35.20
CA ASN A 26 15.25 3.97 -35.13
C ASN A 26 14.24 5.04 -35.59
N VAL A 27 13.39 5.51 -34.68
CA VAL A 27 12.96 6.90 -34.78
C VAL A 27 13.83 7.62 -33.76
N ASP A 28 14.72 8.51 -34.21
CA ASP A 28 15.29 9.51 -33.33
C ASP A 28 14.11 10.26 -32.71
N LYS A 29 13.66 9.84 -31.53
CA LYS A 29 12.64 10.52 -30.73
C LYS A 29 13.26 11.82 -30.21
N ASN A 30 13.55 12.71 -31.14
CA ASN A 30 14.02 14.05 -30.89
C ASN A 30 12.86 14.87 -30.33
N GLU A 31 13.20 16.07 -29.86
CA GLU A 31 12.21 17.01 -29.33
C GLU A 31 11.03 17.24 -30.30
N LYS A 32 11.31 17.24 -31.62
CA LYS A 32 10.28 17.40 -32.65
C LYS A 32 9.25 16.28 -32.63
N TRP A 33 9.69 15.01 -32.60
CA TRP A 33 8.78 13.86 -32.52
C TRP A 33 7.93 13.88 -31.25
N LEU A 34 8.52 14.29 -30.11
CA LEU A 34 7.80 14.40 -28.84
C LEU A 34 6.68 15.44 -28.93
N VAL A 35 6.97 16.62 -29.46
CA VAL A 35 5.95 17.67 -29.67
C VAL A 35 4.87 17.23 -30.67
N GLU A 36 5.25 16.59 -31.78
CA GLU A 36 4.30 16.08 -32.80
C GLU A 36 3.35 15.00 -32.24
N ASN A 37 3.80 14.24 -31.23
CA ASN A 37 3.00 13.21 -30.55
C ASN A 37 2.30 13.72 -29.28
N GLY A 38 2.30 15.04 -29.04
CA GLY A 38 1.59 15.68 -27.94
C GLY A 38 2.28 15.60 -26.58
N PHE A 39 3.54 15.20 -26.53
CA PHE A 39 4.35 15.29 -25.31
C PHE A 39 4.83 16.73 -25.11
N VAL A 40 4.81 17.18 -23.85
CA VAL A 40 5.30 18.49 -23.44
C VAL A 40 6.19 18.35 -22.20
N LEU A 41 7.14 19.27 -22.04
CA LEU A 41 7.97 19.34 -20.83
C LEU A 41 7.12 19.83 -19.66
N ARG A 42 6.89 18.96 -18.68
CA ARG A 42 6.16 19.27 -17.45
C ARG A 42 7.08 19.15 -16.23
N THR A 43 6.78 19.93 -15.20
CA THR A 43 7.37 19.74 -13.88
C THR A 43 6.67 18.59 -13.15
N PRO A 44 7.32 17.99 -12.12
CA PRO A 44 6.67 17.01 -11.26
C PRO A 44 5.36 17.52 -10.64
N GLU A 45 5.33 18.80 -10.23
CA GLU A 45 4.15 19.47 -9.64
C GLU A 45 2.97 19.53 -10.62
N GLU A 46 3.23 19.73 -11.91
CA GLU A 46 2.17 19.70 -12.94
C GLU A 46 1.60 18.29 -13.19
N LEU A 47 2.35 17.26 -12.80
CA LEU A 47 1.99 15.86 -12.97
C LEU A 47 1.35 15.26 -11.71
N GLU A 48 1.65 15.80 -10.52
CA GLU A 48 1.07 15.38 -9.23
C GLU A 48 -0.44 15.08 -9.26
N PRO A 49 -1.33 15.93 -9.82
CA PRO A 49 -2.77 15.66 -9.81
C PRO A 49 -3.18 14.45 -10.68
N TYR A 50 -2.30 14.01 -11.59
CA TYR A 50 -2.52 12.87 -12.47
C TYR A 50 -1.73 11.63 -12.04
N GLN A 51 -0.90 11.75 -11.00
CA GLN A 51 -0.28 10.58 -10.40
C GLN A 51 -1.38 9.80 -9.67
N PRO A 52 -1.40 8.46 -9.78
CA PRO A 52 -2.24 7.68 -8.90
C PRO A 52 -1.85 8.04 -7.48
N LYS A 53 -2.84 8.48 -6.68
CA LYS A 53 -2.61 8.67 -5.24
C LYS A 53 -2.04 7.35 -4.71
N PRO A 54 -0.99 7.40 -3.87
CA PRO A 54 -0.54 6.19 -3.19
C PRO A 54 -1.76 5.58 -2.52
N VAL A 55 -2.12 4.36 -2.92
CA VAL A 55 -3.12 3.59 -2.21
C VAL A 55 -2.45 3.26 -0.89
N GLU A 56 -2.85 3.95 0.19
CA GLU A 56 -2.41 3.60 1.53
C GLU A 56 -2.91 2.17 1.76
N LEU A 57 -1.99 1.21 1.67
CA LEU A 57 -2.29 -0.18 1.97
C LEU A 57 -2.62 -0.25 3.47
N PRO A 58 -3.67 -1.00 3.86
CA PRO A 58 -4.04 -1.13 5.25
C PRO A 58 -2.83 -1.68 6.03
N LYS A 59 -2.59 -1.11 7.21
CA LYS A 59 -1.52 -1.58 8.09
C LYS A 59 -1.75 -3.06 8.38
N LYS A 60 -0.69 -3.86 8.32
CA LYS A 60 -0.72 -5.27 8.71
C LYS A 60 -0.19 -5.38 10.13
N TYR A 61 -0.82 -6.18 10.98
CA TYR A 61 -0.41 -6.43 12.36
C TYR A 61 -0.03 -7.90 12.51
N SER A 62 1.14 -8.19 13.08
CA SER A 62 1.60 -9.56 13.28
C SER A 62 0.84 -10.24 14.41
N THR A 63 0.17 -11.35 14.13
CA THR A 63 -0.58 -12.13 15.14
C THR A 63 0.33 -12.62 16.26
N LEU A 64 1.56 -13.04 15.94
CA LEU A 64 2.55 -13.44 16.93
C LEU A 64 3.07 -12.28 17.78
N LYS A 65 3.31 -11.10 17.19
CA LYS A 65 3.71 -9.92 17.99
C LYS A 65 2.57 -9.52 18.94
N ILE A 66 1.33 -9.52 18.47
CA ILE A 66 0.15 -9.22 19.29
C ILE A 66 0.12 -10.13 20.52
N ILE A 67 0.22 -11.45 20.33
CA ILE A 67 0.20 -12.43 21.43
C ILE A 67 1.35 -12.18 22.41
N ARG A 68 2.56 -11.90 21.91
CA ARG A 68 3.74 -11.64 22.76
C ARG A 68 3.62 -10.33 23.55
N THR A 69 3.10 -9.28 22.92
CA THR A 69 2.90 -7.97 23.55
C THR A 69 1.85 -8.04 24.66
N LEU A 70 0.79 -8.83 24.46
CA LEU A 70 -0.29 -8.96 25.44
C LEU A 70 0.07 -9.89 26.62
N GLY A 71 1.03 -10.80 26.45
CA GLY A 71 1.52 -11.64 27.54
C GLY A 71 0.41 -12.39 28.27
N GLU A 72 0.27 -12.16 29.58
CA GLU A 72 -0.76 -12.78 30.41
C GLU A 72 -2.18 -12.31 30.08
N GLU A 73 -2.35 -11.07 29.60
CA GLU A 73 -3.66 -10.53 29.21
C GLU A 73 -4.20 -11.21 27.95
N TRP A 74 -3.34 -11.88 27.17
CA TRP A 74 -3.75 -12.61 25.97
C TRP A 74 -4.83 -13.64 26.25
N GLU A 75 -4.80 -14.36 27.37
CA GLU A 75 -5.81 -15.38 27.68
C GLU A 75 -7.23 -14.80 27.76
N GLY A 76 -7.36 -13.58 28.28
CA GLY A 76 -8.63 -12.87 28.34
C GLY A 76 -9.16 -12.54 26.93
N TYR A 77 -8.30 -12.05 26.04
CA TYR A 77 -8.69 -11.75 24.66
C TYR A 77 -8.92 -12.99 23.82
N ARG A 78 -8.13 -14.06 24.05
CA ARG A 78 -8.29 -15.36 23.42
C ARG A 78 -9.69 -15.91 23.68
N THR A 79 -10.14 -15.88 24.93
CA THR A 79 -11.48 -16.33 25.32
C THR A 79 -12.57 -15.52 24.61
N ARG A 80 -12.39 -14.19 24.47
CA ARG A 80 -13.34 -13.33 23.74
C ARG A 80 -13.38 -13.65 22.25
N LEU A 81 -12.22 -13.91 21.63
CA LEU A 81 -12.13 -14.35 20.24
C LEU A 81 -12.78 -15.71 20.01
N GLU A 82 -12.66 -16.62 20.98
CA GLU A 82 -13.30 -17.94 20.95
C GLU A 82 -14.82 -17.83 21.03
N VAL A 83 -15.35 -17.06 21.99
CA VAL A 83 -16.80 -16.81 22.10
C VAL A 83 -17.36 -16.09 20.85
N ALA A 84 -16.55 -15.24 20.22
CA ALA A 84 -16.92 -14.56 18.98
C ALA A 84 -16.74 -15.42 17.71
N GLY A 85 -16.18 -16.63 17.81
CA GLY A 85 -15.96 -17.54 16.68
C GLY A 85 -14.84 -17.12 15.72
N TYR A 86 -13.98 -16.18 16.12
CA TYR A 86 -12.88 -15.67 15.28
C TYR A 86 -11.51 -16.27 15.62
N LEU A 87 -11.42 -17.12 16.65
CA LEU A 87 -10.15 -17.65 17.13
C LEU A 87 -9.37 -18.40 16.05
N ASP A 88 -10.04 -19.29 15.30
CA ASP A 88 -9.40 -20.08 14.24
C ASP A 88 -8.88 -19.19 13.11
N GLN A 89 -9.66 -18.16 12.72
CA GLN A 89 -9.25 -17.21 11.68
C GLN A 89 -8.08 -16.33 12.15
N PHE A 90 -8.07 -15.95 13.43
CA PHE A 90 -6.96 -15.19 14.02
C PHE A 90 -5.65 -15.98 13.94
N PHE A 91 -5.67 -17.28 14.24
CA PHE A 91 -4.46 -18.12 14.21
C PHE A 91 -4.09 -18.65 12.81
N ALA A 92 -5.05 -18.74 11.89
CA ALA A 92 -4.78 -19.10 10.50
C ALA A 92 -3.96 -18.04 9.76
N ALA A 93 -3.96 -16.80 10.24
CA ALA A 93 -3.27 -15.69 9.60
C ALA A 93 -1.92 -15.36 10.28
N ASN A 94 -0.86 -15.19 9.47
CA ASN A 94 0.44 -14.71 9.98
C ASN A 94 0.42 -13.22 10.35
N TYR A 95 -0.51 -12.48 9.74
CA TYR A 95 -0.78 -11.08 9.99
C TYR A 95 -2.28 -10.82 9.76
N LEU A 96 -2.81 -9.78 10.39
CA LEU A 96 -4.15 -9.28 10.15
C LEU A 96 -4.07 -7.85 9.62
N ALA A 97 -4.82 -7.54 8.57
CA ALA A 97 -4.92 -6.17 8.08
C ALA A 97 -5.79 -5.32 9.02
N GLU A 98 -5.56 -4.01 9.05
CA GLU A 98 -6.33 -3.06 9.87
C GLU A 98 -7.83 -3.11 9.59
N ASP A 99 -8.18 -3.35 8.33
CA ASP A 99 -9.54 -3.49 7.82
C ASP A 99 -10.07 -4.93 7.86
N ASP A 100 -9.28 -5.89 8.36
CA ASP A 100 -9.69 -7.29 8.47
C ASP A 100 -10.85 -7.43 9.49
N PRO A 101 -11.96 -8.10 9.15
CA PRO A 101 -13.08 -8.29 10.05
C PRO A 101 -12.72 -8.89 11.41
N VAL A 102 -11.74 -9.80 11.45
CA VAL A 102 -11.23 -10.43 12.68
C VAL A 102 -10.50 -9.40 13.53
N PHE A 103 -9.63 -8.59 12.91
CA PHE A 103 -8.88 -7.55 13.61
C PHE A 103 -9.80 -6.45 14.12
N VAL A 104 -10.76 -6.01 13.31
CA VAL A 104 -11.78 -5.03 13.71
C VAL A 104 -12.62 -5.55 14.87
N ALA A 105 -13.03 -6.82 14.84
CA ALA A 105 -13.76 -7.44 15.95
C ALA A 105 -12.91 -7.53 17.22
N PHE A 106 -11.65 -7.93 17.10
CA PHE A 106 -10.68 -7.94 18.19
C PHE A 106 -10.52 -6.55 18.81
N MET A 107 -10.24 -5.53 18.00
CA MET A 107 -10.01 -4.14 18.43
C MET A 107 -11.22 -3.49 19.13
N LYS A 108 -12.44 -3.97 18.89
CA LYS A 108 -13.64 -3.52 19.65
C LYS A 108 -13.62 -3.97 21.11
N THR A 109 -12.93 -5.07 21.41
CA THR A 109 -12.85 -5.63 22.77
C THR A 109 -11.64 -5.15 23.57
N VAL A 110 -10.73 -4.43 22.91
CA VAL A 110 -9.45 -3.99 23.45
C VAL A 110 -9.56 -2.54 23.96
N PRO A 111 -9.11 -2.23 25.19
CA PRO A 111 -9.08 -0.87 25.72
C PRO A 111 -8.01 -0.02 25.02
N GLU A 112 -8.14 1.31 25.09
CA GLU A 112 -7.30 2.25 24.34
C GLU A 112 -5.80 2.15 24.68
N GLU A 113 -5.47 1.90 25.94
CA GLU A 113 -4.09 1.68 26.41
C GLU A 113 -3.43 0.49 25.70
N VAL A 114 -4.20 -0.58 25.49
CA VAL A 114 -3.71 -1.78 24.79
C VAL A 114 -3.67 -1.54 23.29
N LYS A 115 -4.60 -0.76 22.71
CA LYS A 115 -4.52 -0.37 21.29
C LYS A 115 -3.23 0.38 20.96
N ALA A 116 -2.81 1.28 21.85
CA ALA A 116 -1.53 1.98 21.70
C ALA A 116 -0.34 1.00 21.72
N LEU A 117 -0.39 -0.04 22.56
CA LEU A 117 0.60 -1.12 22.56
C LEU A 117 0.55 -1.94 21.26
N LEU A 118 -0.60 -2.11 20.62
CA LEU A 118 -0.73 -2.89 19.38
C LEU A 118 -0.17 -2.16 18.15
N GLU A 119 -0.04 -0.84 18.18
CA GLU A 119 0.64 -0.09 17.10
C GLU A 119 2.11 -0.53 16.92
N GLN A 120 2.78 -1.01 17.97
CA GLN A 120 4.13 -1.55 17.84
C GLN A 120 4.17 -2.95 17.19
N CYS A 121 3.00 -3.59 17.04
CA CYS A 121 2.85 -4.91 16.44
C CYS A 121 2.68 -4.85 14.92
N ILE A 122 2.78 -3.65 14.32
CA ILE A 122 2.76 -3.48 12.87
C ILE A 122 3.84 -4.38 12.25
N TRP A 123 3.43 -5.09 11.22
CA TRP A 123 4.28 -5.86 10.34
C TRP A 123 4.90 -4.88 9.35
N GLU A 124 6.08 -4.39 9.69
CA GLU A 124 6.96 -3.71 8.75
C GLU A 124 7.60 -4.79 7.89
N GLU A 125 7.19 -4.85 6.61
CA GLU A 125 7.66 -5.84 5.62
C GLU A 125 9.11 -5.54 5.18
#